data_AF-A0A164XDN5-F1
#
_entry.id   AF-A0A164XDN5-F1
#
_cell.length_a   1.000
_cell.length_b   1.000
_cell.length_c   1.000
_cell.angle_alpha   90.00
_cell.angle_beta   90.00
_cell.angle_gamma   90.00
#
_symmetry.space_group_name_H-M   'P 1'
#
loop_
_entity.id
_entity.type
_entity.pdbx_description
1 polymer ?
#
loop_
_entity_poly.entity_id
_entity_poly.type
_entity_poly.pdbx_seq_one_letter_code
_entity_poly.pdbx_strand_id
1 'polypeptide(L)'
;MRWRLSSVARREYLELRQRRRMIEAVLVIERSYIQWKRRRYLNRLAIRLPSTSPTCREWPNVTLFLRDTNQILKKLYHVWRCHRYRIGFDQIGRNRMREKVTASLLFRNRKESYARSVAHPFQGDYVRLRQNSQWRKLVNETSDQYIVFADIVSKITRSSGRLVPVLFVVSTSSMMILDQRTLNIKYRVPAADIVRISLSPFLDDIAVFHVKSSSESSVLSPSFGNKWKGDLVLQTCHVIELVTKMFLVVQNAAGKAPEVNVHTDFEVSVGHQAVEFSFHCTGPTEVQPGHVRIVRRGYRLEVTL
;
A
#
# COMPACT_ATOMS: atom_id res chain seq x y z
N MET A 1 -14.37 95.50 15.99
CA MET A 1 -13.42 94.39 16.22
C MET A 1 -14.07 93.12 16.79
N ARG A 2 -14.96 93.19 17.82
CA ARG A 2 -15.59 92.02 18.46
C ARG A 2 -16.43 91.10 17.55
N TRP A 3 -17.17 91.63 16.58
CA TRP A 3 -18.01 90.84 15.67
C TRP A 3 -17.21 89.91 14.73
N ARG A 4 -15.98 90.29 14.36
CA ARG A 4 -15.11 89.46 13.51
C ARG A 4 -14.50 88.29 14.29
N LEU A 5 -14.25 88.45 15.59
CA LEU A 5 -13.75 87.37 16.45
C LEU A 5 -14.81 86.28 16.70
N SER A 6 -16.08 86.68 16.85
CA SER A 6 -17.22 85.75 16.98
C SER A 6 -17.47 84.94 15.70
N SER A 7 -17.36 85.56 14.53
CA SER A 7 -17.53 84.85 13.24
C SER A 7 -16.38 83.88 12.95
N VAL A 8 -15.15 84.22 13.35
CA VAL A 8 -13.98 83.35 13.25
C VAL A 8 -14.11 82.15 14.19
N ALA A 9 -14.42 82.37 15.47
CA ALA A 9 -14.62 81.28 16.45
C ALA A 9 -15.78 80.32 16.04
N ARG A 10 -16.88 80.86 15.49
CA ARG A 10 -17.98 80.05 14.96
C ARG A 10 -17.54 79.20 13.76
N ARG A 11 -16.69 79.74 12.89
CA ARG A 11 -16.14 79.01 11.73
C ARG A 11 -15.23 77.87 12.19
N GLU A 12 -14.32 78.13 13.12
CA GLU A 12 -13.43 77.12 13.72
C GLU A 12 -14.21 76.00 14.41
N TYR A 13 -15.26 76.33 15.17
CA TYR A 13 -16.13 75.33 15.80
C TYR A 13 -16.82 74.42 14.77
N LEU A 14 -17.32 75.00 13.67
CA LEU A 14 -17.95 74.22 12.60
C LEU A 14 -16.95 73.30 11.90
N GLU A 15 -15.73 73.77 11.65
CA GLU A 15 -14.66 72.95 11.09
C GLU A 15 -14.28 71.80 12.04
N LEU A 16 -14.12 72.06 13.34
CA LEU A 16 -13.84 71.04 14.35
C LEU A 16 -14.98 70.01 14.44
N ARG A 17 -16.23 70.46 14.43
CA ARG A 17 -17.41 69.59 14.43
C ARG A 17 -17.49 68.73 13.17
N GLN A 18 -17.17 69.30 12.00
CA GLN A 18 -17.13 68.57 10.74
C GLN A 18 -16.00 67.55 10.72
N ARG A 19 -14.79 67.91 11.19
CA ARG A 19 -13.66 66.98 11.36
C ARG A 19 -14.02 65.82 12.27
N ARG A 20 -14.63 66.08 13.42
CA ARG A 20 -15.08 65.03 14.34
C ARG A 20 -16.09 64.07 13.67
N ARG A 21 -17.10 64.61 12.98
CA ARG A 21 -18.07 63.81 12.23
C ARG A 21 -17.42 62.97 11.13
N MET A 22 -16.44 63.52 10.42
CA MET A 22 -15.69 62.77 9.39
C MET A 22 -14.94 61.60 10.01
N ILE A 23 -14.24 61.81 11.14
CA ILE A 23 -13.53 60.74 11.84
C ILE A 23 -14.51 59.65 12.31
N GLU A 24 -15.62 60.03 12.93
CA GLU A 24 -16.66 59.08 13.37
C GLU A 24 -17.24 58.29 12.19
N ALA A 25 -17.53 58.97 11.07
CA ALA A 25 -18.02 58.34 9.85
C ALA A 25 -17.01 57.34 9.26
N VAL A 26 -15.73 57.70 9.20
CA VAL A 26 -14.66 56.82 8.70
C VAL A 26 -14.60 55.53 9.53
N LEU A 27 -14.65 55.63 10.86
CA LEU A 27 -14.63 54.45 11.74
C LEU A 27 -15.85 53.54 11.53
N VAL A 28 -17.04 54.12 11.36
CA VAL A 28 -18.27 53.35 11.09
C VAL A 28 -18.20 52.66 9.74
N ILE A 29 -17.74 53.37 8.70
CA ILE A 29 -17.58 52.83 7.35
C ILE A 29 -16.55 51.70 7.34
N GLU A 30 -15.39 51.91 7.97
CA GLU A 30 -14.32 50.91 8.06
C GLU A 30 -14.80 49.64 8.74
N ARG A 31 -15.43 49.75 9.92
CA ARG A 31 -16.00 48.61 10.64
C ARG A 31 -17.02 47.86 9.80
N SER A 32 -17.94 48.58 9.15
CA SER A 32 -18.98 47.99 8.31
C SER A 32 -18.37 47.27 7.10
N TYR A 33 -17.36 47.86 6.48
CA TYR A 33 -16.63 47.27 5.35
C TYR A 33 -15.90 45.98 5.74
N ILE A 34 -15.20 45.98 6.88
CA ILE A 34 -14.50 44.80 7.39
C ILE A 34 -15.49 43.68 7.69
N GLN A 35 -16.61 43.97 8.36
CA GLN A 35 -17.66 42.99 8.64
C GLN A 35 -18.26 42.42 7.35
N TRP A 36 -18.57 43.28 6.37
CA TRP A 36 -19.07 42.84 5.08
C TRP A 36 -18.06 41.95 4.34
N LYS A 37 -16.77 42.31 4.33
CA LYS A 37 -15.71 41.48 3.73
C LYS A 37 -15.58 40.12 4.41
N ARG A 38 -15.62 40.06 5.75
CA ARG A 38 -15.61 38.80 6.52
C ARG A 38 -16.78 37.91 6.15
N ARG A 39 -18.01 38.45 6.18
CA ARG A 39 -19.23 37.71 5.82
C ARG A 39 -19.19 37.22 4.37
N ARG A 40 -18.80 38.10 3.44
CA ARG A 40 -18.66 37.76 2.02
C ARG A 40 -17.63 36.66 1.80
N TYR A 41 -16.50 36.71 2.51
CA TYR A 41 -15.47 35.67 2.44
C TYR A 41 -15.98 34.32 2.94
N LEU A 42 -16.58 34.26 4.13
CA LEU A 42 -17.10 33.01 4.69
C LEU A 42 -18.21 32.40 3.82
N ASN A 43 -19.16 33.21 3.35
CA ASN A 43 -20.22 32.75 2.45
C ASN A 43 -19.65 32.20 1.14
N ARG A 44 -18.67 32.90 0.54
CA ARG A 44 -18.01 32.43 -0.68
C ARG A 44 -17.26 31.13 -0.46
N LEU A 45 -16.54 31.03 0.66
CA LEU A 45 -15.79 29.82 1.00
C LEU A 45 -16.74 28.64 1.17
N ALA A 46 -17.86 28.81 1.88
CA ALA A 46 -18.85 27.76 2.10
C ALA A 46 -19.45 27.23 0.79
N ILE A 47 -19.71 28.10 -0.18
CA ILE A 47 -20.26 27.73 -1.50
C ILE A 47 -19.19 27.12 -2.41
N ARG A 48 -17.93 27.54 -2.27
CA ARG A 48 -16.81 27.16 -3.15
C ARG A 48 -15.70 26.45 -2.38
N LEU A 49 -16.06 25.47 -1.58
CA LEU A 49 -15.07 24.61 -0.92
C LEU A 49 -14.31 23.81 -1.99
N PRO A 50 -12.99 23.63 -1.85
CA PRO A 50 -12.20 22.76 -2.73
C PRO A 50 -12.68 21.30 -2.70
N SER A 51 -12.09 20.47 -3.55
CA SER A 51 -12.40 19.03 -3.56
C SER A 51 -12.25 18.38 -2.17
N THR A 52 -13.16 17.45 -1.89
CA THR A 52 -13.13 16.61 -0.68
C THR A 52 -12.01 15.57 -0.70
N SER A 53 -11.35 15.37 -1.85
CA SER A 53 -10.20 14.47 -1.98
C SER A 53 -9.07 14.91 -1.04
N PRO A 54 -8.55 14.02 -0.16
CA PRO A 54 -7.45 14.33 0.76
C PRO A 54 -6.18 14.88 0.07
N THR A 55 -5.95 14.56 -1.20
CA THR A 55 -4.75 14.96 -1.96
C THR A 55 -4.87 16.33 -2.63
N CYS A 56 -6.07 16.92 -2.69
CA CYS A 56 -6.30 18.21 -3.35
C CYS A 56 -5.54 19.35 -2.63
N ARG A 57 -4.71 20.11 -3.34
CA ARG A 57 -3.90 21.19 -2.74
C ARG A 57 -4.54 22.58 -2.86
N GLU A 58 -5.63 22.67 -3.60
CA GLU A 58 -6.33 23.93 -3.89
C GLU A 58 -6.90 24.56 -2.63
N TRP A 59 -6.73 25.88 -2.52
CA TRP A 59 -7.34 26.69 -1.47
C TRP A 59 -7.41 28.16 -1.92
N PRO A 60 -8.50 28.88 -1.66
CA PRO A 60 -8.63 30.27 -2.12
C PRO A 60 -7.62 31.21 -1.45
N ASN A 61 -7.11 32.15 -2.24
CA ASN A 61 -6.33 33.29 -1.77
C ASN A 61 -7.25 34.38 -1.21
N VAL A 62 -6.75 35.13 -0.23
CA VAL A 62 -7.52 36.18 0.47
C VAL A 62 -6.69 37.44 0.67
N THR A 63 -7.37 38.54 0.98
CA THR A 63 -6.77 39.81 1.42
C THR A 63 -5.97 39.63 2.71
N LEU A 64 -4.92 40.45 2.88
CA LEU A 64 -3.95 40.33 3.99
C LEU A 64 -4.60 40.17 5.37
N PHE A 65 -5.59 41.00 5.70
CA PHE A 65 -6.25 40.97 7.03
C PHE A 65 -7.08 39.71 7.31
N LEU A 66 -7.35 38.87 6.30
CA LEU A 66 -8.06 37.59 6.43
C LEU A 66 -7.11 36.38 6.34
N ARG A 67 -5.81 36.60 6.13
CA ARG A 67 -4.84 35.54 5.85
C ARG A 67 -4.80 34.49 6.96
N ASP A 68 -4.77 34.92 8.21
CA ASP A 68 -4.65 34.01 9.36
C ASP A 68 -5.91 33.16 9.51
N THR A 69 -7.09 33.79 9.42
CA THR A 69 -8.37 33.08 9.41
C THR A 69 -8.45 32.09 8.25
N ASN A 70 -8.00 32.47 7.05
CA ASN A 70 -7.99 31.59 5.87
C ASN A 70 -7.07 30.39 6.06
N GLN A 71 -5.92 30.55 6.72
CA GLN A 71 -5.03 29.45 7.05
C GLN A 71 -5.63 28.51 8.10
N ILE A 72 -6.30 29.04 9.13
CA ILE A 72 -7.01 28.24 10.14
C ILE A 72 -8.12 27.41 9.48
N LEU A 73 -8.95 28.06 8.65
CA LEU A 73 -10.02 27.37 7.91
C LEU A 73 -9.49 26.32 6.94
N LYS A 74 -8.35 26.58 6.26
CA LYS A 74 -7.67 25.59 5.41
C LYS A 74 -7.30 24.35 6.21
N LYS A 75 -6.68 24.53 7.38
CA LYS A 75 -6.27 23.43 8.27
C LYS A 75 -7.49 22.66 8.76
N LEU A 76 -8.52 23.34 9.25
CA LEU A 76 -9.77 22.72 9.70
C LEU A 76 -10.44 21.91 8.60
N TYR A 77 -10.57 22.47 7.40
CA TYR A 77 -11.17 21.78 6.26
C TYR A 77 -10.35 20.55 5.85
N HIS A 78 -9.01 20.65 5.84
CA HIS A 78 -8.14 19.52 5.54
C HIS A 78 -8.27 18.39 6.57
N VAL A 79 -8.27 18.71 7.86
CA VAL A 79 -8.49 17.73 8.94
C VAL A 79 -9.85 17.05 8.79
N TRP A 80 -10.91 17.84 8.60
CA TRP A 80 -12.26 17.34 8.43
C TRP A 80 -12.39 16.41 7.23
N ARG A 81 -11.88 16.78 6.05
CA ARG A 81 -12.02 15.94 4.86
C ARG A 81 -11.16 14.68 4.93
N CYS A 82 -9.98 14.74 5.57
CA CYS A 82 -9.16 13.56 5.84
C CYS A 82 -9.86 12.60 6.81
N HIS A 83 -10.51 13.14 7.85
CA HIS A 83 -11.35 12.34 8.74
C HIS A 83 -12.52 11.71 7.99
N ARG A 84 -13.27 12.50 7.20
CA ARG A 84 -14.39 12.04 6.38
C ARG A 84 -13.98 10.94 5.40
N TYR A 85 -12.82 11.08 4.76
CA TYR A 85 -12.27 10.04 3.88
C TYR A 85 -11.97 8.76 4.65
N ARG A 86 -11.29 8.85 5.81
CA ARG A 86 -10.93 7.68 6.63
C ARG A 86 -12.13 6.92 7.18
N ILE A 87 -13.18 7.62 7.63
CA ILE A 87 -14.39 6.96 8.14
C ILE A 87 -15.22 6.29 7.04
N GLY A 88 -14.99 6.65 5.77
CA GLY A 88 -15.61 5.98 4.63
C GLY A 88 -15.09 4.57 4.37
N PHE A 89 -14.01 4.13 5.04
CA PHE A 89 -13.46 2.79 4.90
C PHE A 89 -13.92 1.87 6.03
N ASP A 90 -14.48 0.74 5.64
CA ASP A 90 -14.67 -0.42 6.49
C ASP A 90 -13.33 -1.13 6.79
N GLN A 91 -13.36 -2.16 7.63
CA GLN A 91 -12.14 -2.88 7.99
C GLN A 91 -11.49 -3.57 6.78
N ILE A 92 -12.29 -4.07 5.83
CA ILE A 92 -11.79 -4.73 4.62
C ILE A 92 -11.09 -3.71 3.71
N GLY A 93 -11.70 -2.55 3.49
CA GLY A 93 -11.11 -1.44 2.75
C GLY A 93 -9.80 -0.95 3.37
N ARG A 94 -9.75 -0.82 4.70
CA ARG A 94 -8.50 -0.48 5.42
C ARG A 94 -7.40 -1.53 5.19
N ASN A 95 -7.76 -2.81 5.24
CA ASN A 95 -6.81 -3.90 5.00
C ASN A 95 -6.28 -3.88 3.55
N ARG A 96 -7.15 -3.66 2.55
CA ARG A 96 -6.74 -3.52 1.14
C ARG A 96 -5.79 -2.35 0.93
N MET A 97 -6.05 -1.20 1.57
CA MET A 97 -5.15 -0.05 1.53
C MET A 97 -3.81 -0.37 2.19
N ARG A 98 -3.81 -1.05 3.35
CA ARG A 98 -2.59 -1.50 4.03
C ARG A 98 -1.75 -2.41 3.12
N GLU A 99 -2.38 -3.35 2.43
CA GLU A 99 -1.69 -4.22 1.46
C GLU A 99 -1.05 -3.39 0.34
N LYS A 100 -1.77 -2.47 -0.29
CA LYS A 100 -1.21 -1.63 -1.36
C LYS A 100 -0.07 -0.70 -0.92
N VAL A 101 -0.17 -0.14 0.28
CA VAL A 101 0.92 0.66 0.88
C VAL A 101 2.14 -0.23 1.13
N THR A 102 1.94 -1.43 1.67
CA THR A 102 3.02 -2.41 1.90
C THR A 102 3.69 -2.79 0.58
N ALA A 103 2.91 -3.09 -0.46
CA ALA A 103 3.44 -3.37 -1.80
C ALA A 103 4.28 -2.19 -2.33
N SER A 104 3.82 -0.96 -2.12
CA SER A 104 4.57 0.24 -2.50
C SER A 104 5.93 0.32 -1.81
N LEU A 105 5.97 0.09 -0.50
CA LEU A 105 7.21 0.09 0.28
C LEU A 105 8.18 -1.01 -0.15
N LEU A 106 7.67 -2.18 -0.51
CA LEU A 106 8.50 -3.32 -0.90
C LEU A 106 9.07 -3.17 -2.31
N PHE A 107 8.27 -2.70 -3.27
CA PHE A 107 8.56 -2.87 -4.70
C PHE A 107 8.73 -1.60 -5.51
N ARG A 108 8.25 -0.45 -5.01
CA ARG A 108 8.36 0.81 -5.76
C ARG A 108 9.82 1.11 -6.06
N ASN A 109 10.13 1.31 -7.34
CA ASN A 109 11.49 1.56 -7.86
C ASN A 109 12.48 0.39 -7.64
N ARG A 110 12.01 -0.80 -7.26
CA ARG A 110 12.84 -2.00 -7.06
C ARG A 110 12.47 -3.15 -7.98
N LYS A 111 11.18 -3.25 -8.36
CA LYS A 111 10.63 -4.30 -9.22
C LYS A 111 9.83 -3.66 -10.35
N GLU A 112 10.19 -3.95 -11.59
CA GLU A 112 9.60 -3.31 -12.78
C GLU A 112 8.10 -3.61 -12.93
N SER A 113 7.66 -4.83 -12.57
CA SER A 113 6.25 -5.23 -12.64
C SER A 113 5.34 -4.51 -11.63
N TYR A 114 5.90 -3.80 -10.64
CA TYR A 114 5.12 -3.09 -9.62
C TYR A 114 4.15 -2.07 -10.21
N ALA A 115 4.58 -1.27 -11.19
CA ALA A 115 3.76 -0.18 -11.74
C ALA A 115 2.43 -0.70 -12.32
N ARG A 116 2.47 -1.86 -13.00
CA ARG A 116 1.29 -2.53 -13.55
C ARG A 116 0.32 -3.00 -12.46
N SER A 117 0.85 -3.42 -11.31
CA SER A 117 0.03 -3.92 -10.20
C SER A 117 -0.78 -2.84 -9.46
N VAL A 118 -0.46 -1.55 -9.61
CA VAL A 118 -1.05 -0.48 -8.79
C VAL A 118 -2.56 -0.35 -9.05
N ALA A 119 -2.97 -0.38 -10.32
CA ALA A 119 -4.35 -0.19 -10.73
C ALA A 119 -5.24 -1.41 -10.46
N HIS A 120 -4.65 -2.61 -10.34
CA HIS A 120 -5.39 -3.86 -10.15
C HIS A 120 -5.62 -4.16 -8.67
N PRO A 121 -6.87 -4.31 -8.19
CA PRO A 121 -7.15 -4.70 -6.81
C PRO A 121 -6.57 -6.07 -6.47
N PHE A 122 -6.13 -6.25 -5.22
CA PHE A 122 -5.73 -7.56 -4.74
C PHE A 122 -6.94 -8.42 -4.37
N GLN A 123 -7.02 -9.65 -4.89
CA GLN A 123 -8.18 -10.54 -4.73
C GLN A 123 -7.96 -11.61 -3.65
N GLY A 124 -6.76 -12.16 -3.57
CA GLY A 124 -6.35 -13.24 -2.67
C GLY A 124 -6.76 -14.60 -3.19
N ASP A 125 -8.05 -14.91 -3.15
CA ASP A 125 -8.58 -16.24 -3.51
C ASP A 125 -9.08 -16.24 -4.96
N TYR A 126 -8.22 -16.68 -5.88
CA TYR A 126 -8.47 -16.75 -7.32
C TYR A 126 -9.22 -18.02 -7.73
N VAL A 127 -9.02 -19.11 -6.99
CA VAL A 127 -9.67 -20.41 -7.23
C VAL A 127 -10.97 -20.61 -6.44
N ARG A 128 -11.39 -19.60 -5.67
CA ARG A 128 -12.57 -19.63 -4.78
C ARG A 128 -12.52 -20.80 -3.78
N LEU A 129 -11.32 -21.11 -3.28
CA LEU A 129 -11.09 -22.21 -2.35
C LEU A 129 -11.90 -22.06 -1.06
N ARG A 130 -12.17 -20.83 -0.60
CA ARG A 130 -13.04 -20.56 0.57
C ARG A 130 -14.47 -21.08 0.39
N GLN A 131 -14.94 -21.19 -0.86
CA GLN A 131 -16.29 -21.67 -1.18
C GLN A 131 -16.33 -23.19 -1.41
N ASN A 132 -15.17 -23.84 -1.55
CA ASN A 132 -15.07 -25.27 -1.81
C ASN A 132 -15.47 -26.09 -0.57
N SER A 133 -16.39 -27.04 -0.74
CA SER A 133 -16.92 -27.87 0.35
C SER A 133 -15.91 -28.88 0.90
N GLN A 134 -15.02 -29.42 0.07
CA GLN A 134 -13.94 -30.32 0.50
C GLN A 134 -12.91 -29.57 1.35
N TRP A 135 -12.54 -28.35 0.94
CA TRP A 135 -11.66 -27.49 1.74
C TRP A 135 -12.24 -27.20 3.13
N ARG A 136 -13.53 -26.83 3.20
CA ARG A 136 -14.19 -26.57 4.49
C ARG A 136 -14.16 -27.77 5.44
N LYS A 137 -14.20 -29.00 4.92
CA LYS A 137 -14.07 -30.22 5.73
C LYS A 137 -12.64 -30.37 6.25
N LEU A 138 -11.63 -30.20 5.39
CA LEU A 138 -10.22 -30.32 5.73
C LEU A 138 -9.76 -29.27 6.77
N VAL A 139 -10.34 -28.07 6.71
CA VAL A 139 -10.02 -26.96 7.61
C VAL A 139 -10.43 -27.23 9.06
N ASN A 140 -11.46 -28.03 9.31
CA ASN A 140 -11.85 -28.32 10.70
C ASN A 140 -10.76 -29.09 11.47
N GLU A 141 -9.83 -29.71 10.75
CA GLU A 141 -8.70 -30.46 11.30
C GLU A 141 -7.40 -29.65 11.33
N THR A 142 -7.37 -28.48 10.67
CA THR A 142 -6.14 -27.68 10.47
C THR A 142 -6.35 -26.22 10.92
N SER A 143 -5.31 -25.58 11.47
CA SER A 143 -5.36 -24.16 11.88
C SER A 143 -5.28 -23.17 10.70
N ASP A 144 -5.76 -23.58 9.51
CA ASP A 144 -5.60 -22.88 8.21
C ASP A 144 -6.90 -22.31 7.64
N GLN A 145 -7.89 -22.08 8.50
CA GLN A 145 -9.23 -21.65 8.09
C GLN A 145 -9.25 -20.37 7.25
N TYR A 146 -8.43 -19.40 7.61
CA TYR A 146 -8.42 -18.10 6.98
C TYR A 146 -7.44 -18.07 5.80
N ILE A 147 -7.95 -18.39 4.61
CA ILE A 147 -7.20 -18.25 3.35
C ILE A 147 -6.96 -16.77 3.08
N VAL A 148 -5.70 -16.40 2.88
CA VAL A 148 -5.24 -15.06 2.49
C VAL A 148 -5.01 -14.99 0.98
N PHE A 149 -4.42 -16.05 0.41
CA PHE A 149 -4.18 -16.18 -1.03
C PHE A 149 -4.36 -17.64 -1.48
N ALA A 150 -4.93 -17.87 -2.65
CA ALA A 150 -5.02 -19.19 -3.27
C ALA A 150 -5.08 -19.06 -4.80
N ASP A 151 -4.19 -19.76 -5.49
CA ASP A 151 -4.08 -19.70 -6.95
C ASP A 151 -3.43 -20.98 -7.50
N ILE A 152 -3.62 -21.25 -8.80
CA ILE A 152 -2.88 -22.28 -9.53
C ILE A 152 -1.63 -21.61 -10.10
N VAL A 153 -0.48 -21.95 -9.52
CA VAL A 153 0.81 -21.33 -9.85
C VAL A 153 1.78 -22.37 -10.39
N SER A 154 2.84 -21.92 -11.06
CA SER A 154 3.88 -22.82 -11.55
C SER A 154 5.01 -22.95 -10.53
N LYS A 155 5.14 -24.12 -9.91
CA LYS A 155 6.30 -24.46 -9.09
C LYS A 155 7.48 -24.78 -10.00
N ILE A 156 8.60 -24.10 -9.78
CA ILE A 156 9.85 -24.37 -10.49
C ILE A 156 10.59 -25.50 -9.76
N THR A 157 10.86 -26.60 -10.47
CA THR A 157 11.62 -27.71 -9.91
C THR A 157 13.09 -27.34 -9.82
N ARG A 158 13.65 -27.38 -8.60
CA ARG A 158 15.06 -27.03 -8.36
C ARG A 158 16.05 -27.93 -9.12
N SER A 159 15.69 -29.18 -9.40
CA SER A 159 16.54 -30.13 -10.13
C SER A 159 16.64 -29.84 -11.62
N SER A 160 15.56 -29.36 -12.26
CA SER A 160 15.49 -29.29 -13.72
C SER A 160 15.03 -27.95 -14.29
N GLY A 161 14.61 -27.00 -13.46
CA GLY A 161 14.00 -25.74 -13.89
C GLY A 161 12.59 -25.89 -14.47
N ARG A 162 12.06 -27.12 -14.59
CA ARG A 162 10.71 -27.38 -15.12
C ARG A 162 9.64 -26.73 -14.28
N LEU A 163 8.66 -26.16 -14.95
CA LEU A 163 7.44 -25.58 -14.38
C LEU A 163 6.40 -26.69 -14.19
N VAL A 164 5.90 -26.83 -12.96
CA VAL A 164 4.86 -27.79 -12.61
C VAL A 164 3.69 -27.02 -12.01
N PRO A 165 2.49 -27.06 -12.62
CA PRO A 165 1.32 -26.39 -12.06
C PRO A 165 0.94 -27.04 -10.73
N VAL A 166 0.70 -26.22 -9.72
CA VAL A 166 0.30 -26.64 -8.37
C VAL A 166 -0.76 -25.71 -7.81
N LEU A 167 -1.66 -26.25 -6.99
CA LEU A 167 -2.54 -25.43 -6.17
C LEU A 167 -1.73 -24.92 -4.98
N PHE A 168 -1.47 -23.61 -4.98
CA PHE A 168 -0.73 -22.94 -3.93
C PHE A 168 -1.67 -22.13 -3.05
N VAL A 169 -1.53 -22.29 -1.74
CA VAL A 169 -2.44 -21.71 -0.75
C VAL A 169 -1.62 -21.05 0.36
N VAL A 170 -2.05 -19.85 0.74
CA VAL A 170 -1.55 -19.11 1.90
C VAL A 170 -2.70 -18.92 2.85
N SER A 171 -2.56 -19.45 4.07
CA SER A 171 -3.43 -19.15 5.19
C SER A 171 -2.80 -18.07 6.09
N THR A 172 -3.48 -17.70 7.17
CA THR A 172 -2.90 -16.85 8.21
C THR A 172 -1.78 -17.51 9.01
N SER A 173 -1.64 -18.84 8.94
CA SER A 173 -0.67 -19.61 9.73
C SER A 173 0.42 -20.27 8.89
N SER A 174 0.22 -20.41 7.57
CA SER A 174 1.14 -21.18 6.72
C SER A 174 1.06 -20.87 5.24
N MET A 175 2.05 -21.38 4.50
CA MET A 175 1.98 -21.60 3.06
C MET A 175 1.93 -23.10 2.77
N MET A 176 1.15 -23.51 1.78
CA MET A 176 0.88 -24.90 1.46
C MET A 176 0.83 -25.15 -0.05
N ILE A 177 1.21 -26.36 -0.43
CA ILE A 177 1.01 -26.90 -1.77
C ILE A 177 0.06 -28.08 -1.66
N LEU A 178 -1.04 -28.01 -2.40
CA LEU A 178 -2.08 -29.02 -2.43
C LEU A 178 -2.10 -29.75 -3.77
N ASP A 179 -2.65 -30.96 -3.76
CA ASP A 179 -3.16 -31.56 -4.98
C ASP A 179 -4.40 -30.80 -5.48
N GLN A 180 -4.42 -30.42 -6.75
CA GLN A 180 -5.52 -29.62 -7.31
C GLN A 180 -6.85 -30.37 -7.32
N ARG A 181 -6.83 -31.71 -7.45
CA ARG A 181 -8.06 -32.52 -7.58
C ARG A 181 -8.55 -33.02 -6.23
N THR A 182 -7.65 -33.54 -5.40
CA THR A 182 -8.03 -34.15 -4.11
C THR A 182 -7.99 -33.17 -2.94
N LEU A 183 -7.38 -31.99 -3.11
CA LEU A 183 -7.07 -31.02 -2.05
C LEU A 183 -6.19 -31.58 -0.92
N ASN A 184 -5.56 -32.74 -1.13
CA ASN A 184 -4.62 -33.28 -0.16
C ASN A 184 -3.40 -32.37 -0.06
N ILE A 185 -3.01 -32.03 1.18
CA ILE A 185 -1.84 -31.21 1.47
C ILE A 185 -0.59 -32.03 1.17
N LYS A 186 0.12 -31.70 0.08
CA LYS A 186 1.40 -32.33 -0.28
C LYS A 186 2.51 -31.79 0.60
N TYR A 187 2.52 -30.47 0.80
CA TYR A 187 3.54 -29.78 1.58
C TYR A 187 2.93 -28.64 2.38
N ARG A 188 3.45 -28.46 3.58
CA ARG A 188 3.05 -27.43 4.52
C ARG A 188 4.29 -26.78 5.12
N VAL A 189 4.35 -25.45 5.09
CA VAL A 189 5.40 -24.65 5.72
C VAL A 189 4.72 -23.61 6.61
N PRO A 190 4.92 -23.67 7.94
CA PRO A 190 4.46 -22.63 8.85
C PRO A 190 4.98 -21.25 8.44
N ALA A 191 4.16 -20.21 8.58
CA ALA A 191 4.56 -18.86 8.21
C ALA A 191 5.79 -18.37 9.00
N ALA A 192 5.95 -18.81 10.26
CA ALA A 192 7.09 -18.48 11.11
C ALA A 192 8.44 -19.10 10.66
N ASP A 193 8.40 -20.06 9.73
CA ASP A 193 9.59 -20.70 9.17
C ASP A 193 10.10 -20.00 7.91
N ILE A 194 9.39 -18.97 7.41
CA ILE A 194 9.78 -18.20 6.23
C ILE A 194 10.66 -17.04 6.68
N VAL A 195 11.92 -17.04 6.27
CA VAL A 195 12.92 -16.06 6.76
C VAL A 195 13.09 -14.91 5.79
N ARG A 196 13.09 -15.22 4.50
CA ARG A 196 13.38 -14.26 3.42
C ARG A 196 12.55 -14.59 2.19
N ILE A 197 12.26 -13.57 1.40
CA ILE A 197 11.66 -13.70 0.08
C ILE A 197 12.56 -12.97 -0.91
N SER A 198 13.00 -13.65 -1.96
CA SER A 198 13.86 -13.07 -3.00
C SER A 198 13.15 -13.01 -4.35
N LEU A 199 13.36 -11.91 -5.06
CA LEU A 199 12.82 -11.67 -6.41
C LEU A 199 13.91 -11.05 -7.28
N SER A 200 13.74 -11.15 -8.60
CA SER A 200 14.53 -10.36 -9.54
C SER A 200 13.92 -8.96 -9.71
N PRO A 201 14.69 -7.93 -10.14
CA PRO A 201 14.17 -6.58 -10.40
C PRO A 201 13.32 -6.45 -11.67
N PHE A 202 13.29 -7.47 -12.55
CA PHE A 202 12.76 -7.38 -13.91
C PHE A 202 11.23 -7.59 -13.99
N LEU A 203 10.69 -7.76 -15.21
CA LEU A 203 9.28 -8.06 -15.46
C LEU A 203 8.87 -9.53 -15.27
N ASP A 204 9.77 -10.37 -14.77
CA ASP A 204 9.46 -11.76 -14.47
C ASP A 204 8.48 -11.91 -13.30
N ASP A 205 7.83 -13.07 -13.28
CA ASP A 205 6.80 -13.46 -12.34
C ASP A 205 7.32 -14.43 -11.25
N ILE A 206 8.65 -14.46 -11.01
CA ILE A 206 9.28 -15.42 -10.10
C ILE A 206 9.47 -14.83 -8.69
N ALA A 207 9.15 -15.65 -7.70
CA ALA A 207 9.50 -15.41 -6.30
C ALA A 207 10.09 -16.66 -5.65
N VAL A 208 11.09 -16.46 -4.80
CA VAL A 208 11.73 -17.50 -3.99
C VAL A 208 11.43 -17.27 -2.51
N PHE A 209 10.88 -18.28 -1.86
CA PHE A 209 10.60 -18.29 -0.43
C PHE A 209 11.68 -19.11 0.26
N HIS A 210 12.48 -18.43 1.09
CA HIS A 210 13.55 -19.06 1.86
C HIS A 210 13.01 -19.56 3.20
N VAL A 211 13.15 -20.86 3.42
CA VAL A 211 12.55 -21.57 4.56
C VAL A 211 13.65 -22.05 5.50
N LYS A 212 13.43 -21.94 6.81
CA LYS A 212 14.36 -22.47 7.83
C LYS A 212 14.63 -23.95 7.60
N SER A 213 15.89 -24.35 7.78
CA SER A 213 16.29 -25.76 7.69
C SER A 213 15.55 -26.60 8.74
N SER A 214 15.29 -27.86 8.39
CA SER A 214 14.51 -28.80 9.20
C SER A 214 15.12 -29.12 10.58
N SER A 215 16.39 -28.78 10.81
CA SER A 215 17.07 -28.92 12.10
C SER A 215 16.67 -27.86 13.14
N GLU A 216 16.13 -26.72 12.71
CA GLU A 216 15.75 -25.59 13.59
C GLU A 216 14.23 -25.44 13.75
N SER A 217 13.43 -26.09 12.89
CA SER A 217 11.96 -26.01 12.98
C SER A 217 11.48 -26.93 14.10
N SER A 218 11.07 -26.30 15.19
CA SER A 218 10.74 -26.88 16.49
C SER A 218 9.62 -27.92 16.44
N VAL A 219 9.79 -28.86 17.37
CA VAL A 219 9.01 -30.02 17.84
C VAL A 219 7.49 -29.81 18.05
N LEU A 220 6.90 -28.66 17.73
CA LEU A 220 5.61 -28.21 18.32
C LEU A 220 4.41 -28.07 17.36
N SER A 221 4.45 -28.62 16.14
CA SER A 221 3.26 -28.60 15.27
C SER A 221 2.84 -30.01 14.82
N PRO A 222 1.56 -30.40 14.97
CA PRO A 222 1.05 -31.65 14.41
C PRO A 222 1.26 -31.61 12.90
N SER A 223 2.04 -32.56 12.39
CA SER A 223 2.49 -32.56 10.99
C SER A 223 1.40 -33.10 10.07
N PHE A 224 0.55 -32.21 9.57
CA PHE A 224 -0.30 -32.48 8.42
C PHE A 224 0.47 -32.18 7.12
N GLY A 225 0.70 -33.22 6.31
CA GLY A 225 1.49 -33.17 5.07
C GLY A 225 3.00 -33.36 5.27
N ASN A 226 3.74 -33.48 4.16
CA ASN A 226 5.20 -33.67 4.23
C ASN A 226 5.91 -32.36 4.61
N LYS A 227 6.89 -32.44 5.53
CA LYS A 227 7.79 -31.32 5.84
C LYS A 227 8.58 -30.96 4.59
N TRP A 228 8.46 -29.70 4.15
CA TRP A 228 9.23 -29.21 3.00
C TRP A 228 10.72 -29.12 3.34
N LYS A 229 11.58 -29.40 2.36
CA LYS A 229 13.04 -29.32 2.52
C LYS A 229 13.60 -28.25 1.59
N GLY A 230 14.22 -27.21 2.16
CA GLY A 230 14.88 -26.10 1.48
C GLY A 230 13.92 -25.03 0.93
N ASP A 231 14.35 -24.26 -0.06
CA ASP A 231 13.58 -23.12 -0.55
C ASP A 231 12.51 -23.51 -1.57
N LEU A 232 11.47 -22.70 -1.69
CA LEU A 232 10.40 -22.84 -2.69
C LEU A 232 10.51 -21.76 -3.75
N VAL A 233 10.51 -22.17 -5.02
CA VAL A 233 10.54 -21.28 -6.19
C VAL A 233 9.21 -21.37 -6.92
N LEU A 234 8.52 -20.25 -7.08
CA LEU A 234 7.21 -20.16 -7.75
C LEU A 234 7.24 -19.10 -8.85
N GLN A 235 6.47 -19.35 -9.91
CA GLN A 235 6.13 -18.38 -10.94
C GLN A 235 4.61 -18.13 -10.95
N THR A 236 4.20 -16.86 -10.84
CA THR A 236 2.79 -16.44 -10.86
C THR A 236 2.64 -15.00 -11.35
N CYS A 237 1.64 -14.74 -12.20
CA CYS A 237 1.28 -13.38 -12.62
C CYS A 237 0.81 -12.47 -11.47
N HIS A 238 0.51 -13.06 -10.30
CA HIS A 238 0.13 -12.36 -9.09
C HIS A 238 1.31 -12.16 -8.12
N VAL A 239 2.57 -12.16 -8.60
CA VAL A 239 3.78 -12.15 -7.74
C VAL A 239 3.80 -11.00 -6.73
N ILE A 240 3.43 -9.78 -7.14
CA ILE A 240 3.41 -8.61 -6.27
C ILE A 240 2.40 -8.78 -5.13
N GLU A 241 1.21 -9.30 -5.46
CA GLU A 241 0.16 -9.56 -4.48
C GLU A 241 0.57 -10.67 -3.52
N LEU A 242 1.03 -11.80 -4.06
CA LEU A 242 1.44 -12.96 -3.30
C LEU A 242 2.51 -12.59 -2.27
N VAL A 243 3.59 -11.95 -2.70
CA VAL A 243 4.69 -11.60 -1.79
C VAL A 243 4.25 -10.56 -0.76
N THR A 244 3.42 -9.59 -1.13
CA THR A 244 2.88 -8.61 -0.18
C THR A 244 2.04 -9.28 0.91
N LYS A 245 1.16 -10.21 0.51
CA LYS A 245 0.32 -10.95 1.45
C LYS A 245 1.15 -11.87 2.34
N MET A 246 2.13 -12.57 1.77
CA MET A 246 3.06 -13.40 2.52
C MET A 246 3.86 -12.59 3.54
N PHE A 247 4.38 -11.43 3.15
CA PHE A 247 5.10 -10.53 4.06
C PHE A 247 4.27 -10.19 5.30
N LEU A 248 3.00 -9.82 5.10
CA LEU A 248 2.08 -9.49 6.19
C LEU A 248 1.72 -10.72 7.04
N VAL A 249 1.52 -11.88 6.42
CA VAL A 249 1.24 -13.14 7.14
C VAL A 249 2.41 -13.52 8.04
N VAL A 250 3.64 -13.50 7.51
CA VAL A 250 4.85 -13.82 8.28
C VAL A 250 5.06 -12.80 9.41
N GLN A 251 4.90 -11.51 9.13
CA GLN A 251 5.01 -10.46 10.14
C GLN A 251 4.04 -10.69 11.31
N ASN A 252 2.79 -11.07 11.02
CA ASN A 252 1.79 -11.33 12.05
C ASN A 252 2.08 -12.63 12.82
N ALA A 253 2.57 -13.68 12.14
CA ALA A 253 2.80 -14.98 12.75
C ALA A 253 4.10 -15.03 13.59
N ALA A 254 5.17 -14.38 13.13
CA ALA A 254 6.49 -14.42 13.77
C ALA A 254 6.80 -13.17 14.60
N GLY A 255 5.97 -12.13 14.56
CA GLY A 255 6.23 -10.82 15.18
C GLY A 255 7.34 -10.00 14.51
N LYS A 256 8.09 -10.60 13.57
CA LYS A 256 9.12 -9.95 12.75
C LYS A 256 8.81 -10.21 11.28
N ALA A 257 8.90 -9.16 10.47
CA ALA A 257 8.71 -9.28 9.03
C ALA A 257 9.89 -10.03 8.37
N PRO A 258 9.63 -10.81 7.30
CA PRO A 258 10.68 -11.46 6.55
C PRO A 258 11.50 -10.43 5.76
N GLU A 259 12.76 -10.75 5.49
CA GLU A 259 13.57 -9.94 4.58
C GLU A 259 13.04 -10.06 3.15
N VAL A 260 12.93 -8.94 2.42
CA VAL A 260 12.55 -8.95 0.99
C VAL A 260 13.71 -8.43 0.15
N ASN A 261 14.39 -9.36 -0.52
CA ASN A 261 15.51 -9.06 -1.40
C ASN A 261 15.04 -8.94 -2.85
N VAL A 262 15.47 -7.90 -3.54
CA VAL A 262 15.20 -7.71 -4.98
C VAL A 262 16.54 -7.49 -5.64
N HIS A 263 17.07 -8.54 -6.27
CA HIS A 263 18.43 -8.58 -6.79
C HIS A 263 18.51 -9.52 -8.00
N THR A 264 19.49 -9.29 -8.89
CA THR A 264 19.68 -10.13 -10.09
C THR A 264 20.19 -11.53 -9.75
N ASP A 265 20.87 -11.66 -8.61
CA ASP A 265 21.53 -12.89 -8.19
C ASP A 265 21.31 -13.13 -6.70
N PHE A 266 20.98 -14.37 -6.33
CA PHE A 266 20.83 -14.79 -4.93
C PHE A 266 20.91 -16.31 -4.78
N GLU A 267 21.34 -16.76 -3.59
CA GLU A 267 21.46 -18.19 -3.27
C GLU A 267 20.12 -18.82 -2.89
N VAL A 268 19.90 -20.04 -3.34
CA VAL A 268 18.70 -20.84 -3.10
C VAL A 268 19.08 -22.21 -2.57
N SER A 269 18.50 -22.61 -1.45
CA SER A 269 18.77 -23.89 -0.81
C SER A 269 17.97 -25.03 -1.46
N VAL A 270 18.70 -26.02 -1.99
CA VAL A 270 18.18 -27.24 -2.62
C VAL A 270 18.54 -28.45 -1.77
N GLY A 271 17.76 -28.67 -0.71
CA GLY A 271 18.10 -29.72 0.27
C GLY A 271 19.33 -29.31 1.08
N HIS A 272 20.46 -29.99 0.87
CA HIS A 272 21.73 -29.70 1.54
C HIS A 272 22.71 -28.88 0.69
N GLN A 273 22.34 -28.53 -0.55
CA GLN A 273 23.20 -27.78 -1.47
C GLN A 273 22.67 -26.37 -1.69
N ALA A 274 23.55 -25.38 -1.70
CA ALA A 274 23.23 -24.03 -2.17
C ALA A 274 23.41 -23.96 -3.69
N VAL A 275 22.44 -23.36 -4.38
CA VAL A 275 22.45 -23.14 -5.83
C VAL A 275 22.26 -21.66 -6.07
N GLU A 276 23.12 -21.05 -6.89
CA GLU A 276 22.99 -19.65 -7.27
C GLU A 276 21.87 -19.49 -8.30
N PHE A 277 20.87 -18.67 -8.01
CA PHE A 277 19.87 -18.22 -8.98
C PHE A 277 20.35 -16.90 -9.58
N SER A 278 20.46 -16.84 -10.90
CA SER A 278 20.95 -15.66 -11.61
C SER A 278 20.03 -15.30 -12.77
N PHE A 279 19.67 -14.03 -12.85
CA PHE A 279 18.74 -13.50 -13.85
C PHE A 279 19.49 -12.68 -14.89
N HIS A 280 19.32 -13.07 -16.15
CA HIS A 280 19.92 -12.42 -17.30
C HIS A 280 18.82 -11.89 -18.23
N CYS A 281 18.88 -10.60 -18.54
CA CYS A 281 17.96 -9.97 -19.48
C CYS A 281 18.59 -9.97 -20.87
N THR A 282 17.99 -10.68 -21.84
CA THR A 282 18.51 -10.78 -23.20
C THR A 282 17.93 -9.72 -24.12
N GLY A 283 18.50 -8.52 -24.08
CA GLY A 283 18.30 -7.47 -25.10
C GLY A 283 17.03 -6.60 -24.94
N PRO A 284 16.88 -5.56 -25.78
CA PRO A 284 15.85 -4.53 -25.64
C PRO A 284 14.64 -4.82 -26.54
N THR A 285 13.91 -5.91 -26.31
CA THR A 285 12.62 -6.10 -27.01
C THR A 285 11.71 -7.06 -26.26
N GLU A 286 10.63 -6.51 -25.71
CA GLU A 286 9.36 -7.17 -25.39
C GLU A 286 9.40 -8.69 -25.19
N VAL A 287 10.04 -9.14 -24.12
CA VAL A 287 9.73 -10.47 -23.57
C VAL A 287 8.29 -10.39 -23.10
N GLN A 288 7.39 -11.12 -23.75
CA GLN A 288 6.02 -11.21 -23.28
C GLN A 288 6.04 -11.66 -21.81
N PRO A 289 5.26 -11.01 -20.91
CA PRO A 289 5.21 -11.41 -19.52
C PRO A 289 4.92 -12.90 -19.42
N GLY A 290 5.84 -13.65 -18.78
CA GLY A 290 5.72 -15.08 -18.57
C GLY A 290 6.61 -15.98 -19.45
N HIS A 291 7.28 -15.47 -20.49
CA HIS A 291 8.24 -16.28 -21.26
C HIS A 291 9.59 -16.32 -20.55
N VAL A 292 9.74 -17.24 -19.61
CA VAL A 292 10.98 -17.41 -18.83
C VAL A 292 11.65 -18.72 -19.19
N ARG A 293 12.91 -18.67 -19.62
CA ARG A 293 13.71 -19.88 -19.85
C ARG A 293 14.62 -20.12 -18.66
N ILE A 294 14.47 -21.27 -18.01
CA ILE A 294 15.28 -21.65 -16.85
C ILE A 294 16.18 -22.83 -17.25
N VAL A 295 17.49 -22.65 -17.11
CA VAL A 295 18.48 -23.69 -17.42
C VAL A 295 19.36 -23.93 -16.20
N ARG A 296 19.51 -25.19 -15.82
CA ARG A 296 20.44 -25.58 -14.75
C ARG A 296 21.83 -25.87 -15.35
N ARG A 297 22.86 -25.20 -14.84
CA ARG A 297 24.27 -25.42 -15.17
C ARG A 297 25.05 -25.67 -13.88
N GLY A 298 25.20 -26.94 -13.52
CA GLY A 298 25.87 -27.35 -12.27
C GLY A 298 25.16 -26.82 -11.02
N TYR A 299 25.84 -25.91 -10.30
CA TYR A 299 25.37 -25.23 -9.09
C TYR A 299 24.72 -23.87 -9.36
N ARG A 300 24.37 -23.58 -10.62
CA ARG A 300 23.68 -22.34 -11.02
C ARG A 300 22.38 -22.64 -11.76
N LEU A 301 21.34 -21.89 -11.46
CA LEU A 301 20.09 -21.81 -12.22
C LEU A 301 20.05 -20.45 -12.91
N GLU A 302 20.26 -20.46 -14.22
CA GLU A 302 20.21 -19.27 -15.05
C GLU A 302 18.78 -19.07 -15.55
N VAL A 303 18.25 -17.90 -15.27
CA VAL A 303 16.93 -17.44 -15.71
C VAL A 303 17.15 -16.42 -16.81
N THR A 304 16.82 -16.80 -18.03
CA THR A 304 16.85 -15.90 -19.18
C THR A 304 15.46 -15.30 -19.38
N LEU A 305 15.42 -13.97 -19.33
CA LEU A 305 14.28 -13.14 -19.66
C LEU A 305 14.44 -12.68 -21.11
#